data_AF-A0A7J3MZI5-F1
#
_entry.id   AF-A0A7J3MZI5-F1
#
_cell.length_a   1.000
_cell.length_b   1.000
_cell.length_c   1.000
_cell.angle_alpha   90.00
_cell.angle_beta   90.00
_cell.angle_gamma   90.00
#
_symmetry.space_group_name_H-M   'P 1'
#
loop_
_entity.id
_entity.type
_entity.pdbx_description
1 polymer ?
#
loop_
_entity_poly.entity_id
_entity_poly.type
_entity_poly.pdbx_seq_one_letter_code
_entity_poly.pdbx_strand_id
1 'polypeptide(L)'
;MILATLHDALMSFHIQNQPRELFEAVGTEIVEMPRNKLNTYCCGSGGGIIFTFPQLALNSRRRLEEATSIGVKKLIISVHIV
;
A
#
# COMPACT_ATOMS: atom_id res chain seq x y z
N MET A 1 6.05 -19.68 5.17
CA MET A 1 4.97 -18.80 4.69
C MET A 1 5.40 -17.36 4.85
N ILE A 2 5.33 -16.58 3.78
CA ILE A 2 5.65 -15.14 3.79
C ILE A 2 4.33 -14.40 4.02
N LEU A 3 4.20 -13.75 5.17
CA LEU A 3 3.06 -12.90 5.51
C LEU A 3 3.42 -11.45 5.18
N ALA A 4 2.72 -10.86 4.22
CA ALA A 4 2.94 -9.47 3.80
C ALA A 4 1.61 -8.73 3.71
N THR A 5 1.65 -7.39 3.72
CA THR A 5 0.49 -6.56 3.38
C THR A 5 0.73 -5.77 2.11
N LEU A 6 -0.35 -5.48 1.38
CA LEU A 6 -0.30 -4.70 0.16
C LEU A 6 -0.74 -3.24 0.39
N HIS A 7 0.07 -2.28 -0.06
CA HIS A 7 -0.35 -0.89 -0.22
C HIS A 7 -0.83 -0.65 -1.65
N ASP A 8 -2.15 -0.61 -1.84
CA ASP A 8 -2.79 -0.34 -3.13
C ASP A 8 -2.54 1.10 -3.62
N ALA A 9 -2.37 1.24 -4.93
CA ALA A 9 -2.26 2.52 -5.60
C ALA A 9 -3.62 3.21 -5.74
N LEU A 10 -3.66 4.49 -5.36
CA LEU A 10 -4.87 5.31 -5.38
C LEU A 10 -5.43 5.54 -6.81
N MET A 11 -4.56 5.55 -7.83
CA MET A 11 -4.93 5.86 -9.21
C MET A 11 -5.20 4.61 -10.07
N SER A 12 -5.06 3.41 -9.50
CA SER A 12 -5.19 2.13 -10.22
C SER A 12 -6.60 1.56 -10.11
N PHE A 13 -7.62 2.34 -10.51
CA PHE A 13 -9.05 1.98 -10.36
C PHE A 13 -9.41 0.60 -10.96
N HIS A 14 -8.68 0.13 -11.97
CA HIS A 14 -8.91 -1.14 -12.66
C HIS A 14 -7.80 -2.18 -12.45
N ILE A 15 -6.79 -1.87 -11.61
CA ILE A 15 -5.61 -2.74 -11.40
C ILE A 15 -5.46 -3.06 -9.92
N GLN A 16 -6.48 -3.68 -9.33
CA GLN A 16 -6.49 -3.99 -7.90
C GLN A 16 -6.31 -5.49 -7.65
N ASN A 17 -6.83 -6.37 -8.48
CA ASN A 17 -6.71 -7.81 -8.24
C ASN A 17 -5.37 -8.37 -8.73
N GLN A 18 -4.80 -7.81 -9.80
CA GLN A 18 -3.59 -8.31 -10.46
C GLN A 18 -2.39 -8.44 -9.51
N PRO A 19 -2.09 -7.48 -8.59
CA PRO A 19 -1.01 -7.67 -7.62
C PRO A 19 -1.26 -8.87 -6.70
N ARG A 20 -2.51 -9.08 -6.25
CA ARG A 20 -2.87 -10.17 -5.34
C ARG A 20 -2.73 -11.52 -6.02
N GLU A 21 -3.26 -11.64 -7.24
CA GLU A 21 -3.11 -12.83 -8.09
C GLU A 21 -1.63 -13.17 -8.32
N LEU A 22 -0.78 -12.17 -8.55
CA LEU A 22 0.66 -12.37 -8.68
C LEU A 22 1.30 -12.88 -7.39
N PHE A 23 0.93 -12.32 -6.24
CA PHE A 23 1.50 -12.74 -4.94
C PHE A 23 1.04 -14.14 -4.53
N GLU A 24 -0.22 -14.48 -4.80
CA GLU A 24 -0.74 -15.84 -4.63
C GLU A 24 0.03 -16.84 -5.51
N ALA A 25 0.27 -16.51 -6.78
CA ALA A 25 1.01 -17.37 -7.72
C ALA A 25 2.46 -17.64 -7.28
N VAL A 26 3.10 -16.73 -6.52
CA VAL A 26 4.46 -16.92 -5.97
C VAL A 26 4.46 -17.44 -4.54
N GLY A 27 3.32 -17.86 -3.99
CA GLY A 27 3.22 -18.46 -2.65
C GLY A 27 3.36 -17.47 -1.49
N THR A 28 3.01 -16.20 -1.70
CA THR A 28 2.97 -15.16 -0.66
C THR A 28 1.54 -14.94 -0.19
N GLU A 29 1.33 -14.95 1.12
CA GLU A 29 0.04 -14.65 1.72
C GLU A 29 -0.06 -13.13 1.97
N ILE A 30 -1.10 -12.51 1.42
CA ILE A 30 -1.38 -11.08 1.60
C ILE A 30 -2.45 -10.91 2.68
N VAL A 31 -2.08 -10.25 3.77
CA VAL A 31 -3.01 -9.74 4.78
C VAL A 31 -3.37 -8.31 4.40
N GLU A 32 -4.65 -8.05 4.22
CA GLU A 32 -5.12 -6.74 3.80
C GLU A 32 -5.12 -5.74 4.97
N MET A 33 -4.67 -4.51 4.70
CA MET A 33 -4.91 -3.38 5.60
C MET A 33 -6.42 -3.08 5.68
N PRO A 34 -6.91 -2.45 6.78
CA PRO A 34 -8.32 -2.09 6.94
C PRO A 34 -8.88 -1.27 5.77
N ARG A 35 -8.01 -0.46 5.17
CA ARG A 35 -8.29 0.36 4.00
C ARG A 35 -7.43 -0.12 2.85
N ASN A 36 -8.03 -0.92 1.99
CA ASN A 36 -7.42 -1.50 0.81
C ASN A 36 -8.24 -1.14 -0.44
N LYS A 37 -7.72 -1.54 -1.60
CA LYS A 37 -8.40 -1.39 -2.89
C LYS A 37 -8.78 0.06 -3.16
N LEU A 38 -10.02 0.33 -3.60
CA LEU A 38 -10.51 1.68 -3.89
C LEU A 38 -10.66 2.54 -2.63
N ASN A 39 -10.63 1.93 -1.45
CA ASN A 39 -10.71 2.61 -0.16
C ASN A 39 -9.33 2.88 0.46
N THR A 40 -8.24 2.64 -0.28
CA THR A 40 -6.86 2.86 0.19
C THR A 40 -6.60 4.35 0.47
N TYR A 41 -5.76 4.63 1.46
CA TYR A 41 -5.31 6.01 1.73
C TYR A 41 -4.09 6.38 0.89
N CYS A 42 -3.99 7.66 0.54
CA CYS A 42 -2.77 8.23 -0.04
C CYS A 42 -1.64 8.22 1.00
N CYS A 43 -0.48 7.66 0.63
CA CYS A 43 0.72 7.69 1.47
C CYS A 43 1.49 9.03 1.40
N GLY A 44 1.14 9.93 0.48
CA GLY A 44 1.75 11.25 0.35
C GLY A 44 3.08 11.29 -0.39
N SER A 45 3.47 10.24 -1.12
CA SER A 45 4.74 10.19 -1.87
C SER A 45 4.66 10.74 -3.30
N GLY A 46 3.48 10.71 -3.94
CA GLY A 46 3.31 11.07 -5.34
C GLY A 46 3.08 12.56 -5.61
N GLY A 47 3.13 12.96 -6.89
CA GLY A 47 2.72 14.29 -7.34
C GLY A 47 3.56 15.45 -6.81
N GLY A 48 4.82 15.21 -6.43
CA GLY A 48 5.70 16.23 -5.84
C GLY A 48 5.36 16.62 -4.39
N ILE A 49 4.41 15.93 -3.73
CA ILE A 49 3.97 16.26 -2.37
C ILE A 49 5.12 16.27 -1.36
N ILE A 50 6.09 15.37 -1.51
CA ILE A 50 7.28 15.33 -0.63
C ILE A 50 8.02 16.66 -0.63
N PHE A 51 8.13 17.33 -1.78
CA PHE A 51 8.87 18.58 -1.94
C PHE A 51 8.02 19.82 -1.64
N THR A 52 6.75 19.81 -2.06
CA THR A 52 5.87 20.99 -2.00
C THR A 52 5.07 21.06 -0.69
N PHE A 53 4.73 19.91 -0.11
CA PHE A 53 3.85 19.81 1.06
C PHE A 53 4.35 18.74 2.06
N PRO A 54 5.47 18.97 2.75
CA PRO A 54 6.10 17.98 3.62
C PRO A 54 5.19 17.49 4.76
N GLN A 55 4.25 18.31 5.23
CA GLN A 55 3.26 17.90 6.23
C GLN A 55 2.27 16.86 5.67
N LEU A 56 1.90 16.94 4.39
CA LEU A 56 1.05 15.93 3.74
C LEU A 56 1.82 14.61 3.50
N ALA A 57 3.14 14.68 3.29
CA ALA A 57 3.98 13.48 3.15
C ALA A 57 3.97 12.61 4.43
N LEU A 58 3.67 13.20 5.60
CA LEU A 58 3.51 12.46 6.86
C LEU A 58 2.27 11.56 6.90
N ASN A 59 1.35 11.64 5.92
CA ASN A 59 0.24 10.69 5.80
C ASN A 59 0.72 9.23 5.62
N SER A 60 1.95 9.03 5.15
CA SER A 60 2.64 7.73 5.15
C SER A 60 2.62 7.05 6.52
N ARG A 61 2.63 7.80 7.63
CA ARG A 61 2.54 7.26 8.99
C ARG A 61 1.24 6.52 9.25
N ARG A 62 0.11 7.02 8.74
CA ARG A 62 -1.20 6.35 8.86
C ARG A 62 -1.20 4.98 8.16
N ARG A 63 -0.51 4.88 7.02
CA ARG A 63 -0.33 3.59 6.32
C ARG A 63 0.56 2.64 7.10
N LEU A 64 1.62 3.15 7.73
CA LEU A 64 2.45 2.33 8.59
C LEU A 64 1.68 1.82 9.82
N GLU A 65 0.86 2.67 10.45
CA GLU A 65 -0.01 2.29 11.56
C GLU A 65 -0.98 1.17 11.15
N GLU A 66 -1.63 1.28 9.99
CA GLU A 66 -2.51 0.24 9.44
C GLU A 66 -1.75 -1.07 9.15
N ALA A 67 -0.53 -0.99 8.62
CA ALA A 67 0.29 -2.17 8.37
C ALA A 67 0.73 -2.84 9.69
N THR A 68 1.09 -2.06 10.71
CA THR A 68 1.50 -2.60 12.01
C THR A 68 0.34 -3.20 12.80
N SER A 69 -0.89 -2.67 12.65
CA SER A 69 -2.05 -3.16 13.40
C SER A 69 -2.50 -4.57 13.00
N ILE A 70 -2.18 -4.99 11.77
CA ILE A 70 -2.46 -6.35 11.26
C ILE A 70 -1.32 -7.35 11.54
N GLY A 71 -0.27 -6.94 12.27
CA GLY A 71 0.79 -7.84 12.75
C GLY A 71 1.76 -8.35 11.69
N VAL A 72 1.79 -7.75 10.49
CA VAL A 72 2.72 -8.16 9.42
C VAL A 72 4.11 -7.55 9.60
N LYS A 73 5.14 -8.30 9.21
CA LYS A 73 6.54 -7.85 9.26
C LYS A 73 7.07 -7.34 7.92
N LYS A 74 6.29 -7.50 6.85
CA LYS A 74 6.65 -7.09 5.49
C LYS A 74 5.52 -6.28 4.87
N LEU A 75 5.85 -5.08 4.41
CA LEU A 75 4.96 -4.21 3.64
C LEU A 75 5.43 -4.25 2.18
N ILE A 76 4.52 -4.61 1.29
CA ILE A 76 4.72 -4.60 -0.16
C ILE A 76 3.95 -3.43 -0.74
N ILE A 77 4.60 -2.68 -1.61
CA ILE A 77 4.02 -1.49 -2.23
C ILE A 77 3.86 -1.75 -3.72
N SER A 78 2.63 -1.70 -4.23
CA SER A 78 2.33 -1.78 -5.66
C SER A 78 1.97 -0.39 -6.20
N VAL A 79 2.92 0.54 -6.17
CA VAL A 79 2.75 1.91 -6.66
C VAL A 79 3.77 2.22 -7.74
N HIS A 80 3.35 3.00 -8.73
CA HIS A 80 4.26 3.64 -9.67
C HIS A 80 4.60 5.02 -9.09
N ILE A 81 5.81 5.19 -8.54
CA ILE A 81 6.37 6.53 -8.24
C ILE A 81 7.11 6.98 -9.50
N VAL A 82 6.40 7.64 -10.41
CA VAL A 82 6.96 8.68 -11.30
C VAL A 82 5.98 9.82 -11.32
#